data_AF-A0A0B6X6R3-F1
#
_entry.id   AF-A0A0B6X6R3-F1
#
_cell.length_a   1.000
_cell.length_b   1.000
_cell.length_c   1.000
_cell.angle_alpha   90.00
_cell.angle_beta   90.00
_cell.angle_gamma   90.00
#
_symmetry.space_group_name_H-M   'P 1'
#
loop_
_entity.id
_entity.type
_entity.pdbx_description
1 polymer ?
#
loop_
_entity_poly.entity_id
_entity_poly.type
_entity_poly.pdbx_seq_one_letter_code
_entity_poly.pdbx_strand_id
1 'polypeptide(L)'
;MGMRNRQQAQLIAEQLLKEDIVILDTETTGLKSDDEIIEISIINADGNVLLDTLVKPQKKIPPDATRIHGITNEDVQHKPLWSDVYIKYKEIVKGKTIIIYNKSYDTKIIRQTCKKYELPTPRIKSECAMLLYAEYHGEINERTGDYKWHKLTNAIRDNKIEVSGEEHRALTDAQMTLELMKRMAYGDPNAPIYSLRSIYPPINPEYEKYKRKIKEEERHAQERKDKLKKEKEDRAFSICAEIVFALLFLLFVIWLFS
;
A
#
# COMPACT_ATOMS: atom_id res chain seq x y z
N MET A 1 17.77 23.70 -3.79
CA MET A 1 16.39 23.43 -3.33
C MET A 1 16.08 21.94 -3.08
N GLY A 2 16.92 20.98 -3.54
CA GLY A 2 16.67 19.53 -3.45
C GLY A 2 17.09 18.79 -2.16
N MET A 3 17.76 19.42 -1.19
CA MET A 3 18.20 18.71 0.03
C MET A 3 17.10 18.44 1.06
N ARG A 4 16.01 19.21 1.06
CA ARG A 4 14.95 19.10 2.09
C ARG A 4 14.06 17.87 1.93
N ASN A 5 13.86 17.40 0.69
CA ASN A 5 12.86 16.37 0.38
C ASN A 5 13.45 14.96 0.37
N ARG A 6 14.72 14.80 -0.03
CA ARG A 6 15.44 13.53 0.09
C ARG A 6 15.57 13.04 1.54
N GLN A 7 15.86 13.97 2.46
CA GLN A 7 15.96 13.68 3.90
C GLN A 7 14.62 13.20 4.47
N GLN A 8 13.53 13.85 4.06
CA GLN A 8 12.19 13.45 4.46
C GLN A 8 11.85 12.05 3.96
N ALA A 9 12.12 11.75 2.68
CA ALA A 9 11.91 10.42 2.13
C ALA A 9 12.73 9.34 2.85
N GLN A 10 13.99 9.65 3.19
CA GLN A 10 14.85 8.76 3.99
C GLN A 10 14.26 8.48 5.39
N LEU A 11 13.80 9.51 6.11
CA LEU A 11 13.21 9.33 7.44
C LEU A 11 11.89 8.56 7.40
N ILE A 12 11.10 8.74 6.34
CA ILE A 12 9.89 7.95 6.11
C ILE A 12 10.27 6.49 5.86
N ALA A 13 11.27 6.21 5.00
CA ALA A 13 11.73 4.85 4.76
C ALA A 13 12.23 4.17 6.05
N GLU A 14 13.03 4.88 6.85
CA GLU A 14 13.50 4.38 8.14
C GLU A 14 12.35 4.12 9.12
N GLN A 15 11.38 5.03 9.20
CA GLN A 15 10.21 4.84 10.07
C GLN A 15 9.38 3.64 9.64
N LEU A 16 9.12 3.48 8.34
CA LEU A 16 8.37 2.35 7.82
C LEU A 16 9.08 1.03 8.13
N LEU A 17 10.39 0.94 7.94
CA LEU A 17 11.17 -0.27 8.25
C LEU A 17 11.19 -0.63 9.74
N LYS A 18 10.80 0.29 10.64
CA LYS A 18 10.64 0.05 12.09
C LYS A 18 9.20 -0.32 12.48
N GLU A 19 8.23 -0.23 11.56
CA GLU A 19 6.86 -0.70 11.78
C GLU A 19 6.74 -2.21 11.50
N ASP A 20 5.60 -2.81 11.85
CA ASP A 20 5.25 -4.16 11.37
C ASP A 20 4.81 -4.06 9.90
N ILE A 21 5.76 -4.35 9.01
CA ILE A 21 5.58 -4.22 7.56
C ILE A 21 5.65 -5.56 6.84
N VAL A 22 5.03 -5.57 5.67
CA VAL A 22 5.28 -6.58 4.64
C VAL A 22 5.51 -5.89 3.30
N ILE A 23 6.33 -6.49 2.46
CA ILE A 23 6.49 -6.06 1.06
C ILE A 23 5.67 -7.01 0.20
N LEU A 24 4.89 -6.46 -0.72
CA LEU A 24 4.02 -7.23 -1.61
C LEU A 24 4.23 -6.81 -3.06
N ASP A 25 4.27 -7.80 -3.93
CA ASP A 25 4.26 -7.62 -5.38
C ASP A 25 3.35 -8.67 -6.05
N THR A 26 2.87 -8.37 -7.25
CA THR A 26 1.99 -9.25 -8.02
C THR A 26 2.35 -9.28 -9.50
N GLU A 27 2.33 -10.48 -10.09
CA GLU A 27 2.23 -10.65 -11.54
C GLU A 27 0.78 -10.91 -11.92
N THR A 28 0.39 -10.46 -13.11
CA THR A 28 -1.02 -10.40 -13.48
C THR A 28 -1.25 -10.76 -14.94
N THR A 29 -2.51 -11.00 -15.31
CA THR A 29 -2.89 -11.20 -16.71
C THR A 29 -2.80 -9.93 -17.56
N GLY A 30 -2.51 -8.74 -16.99
CA GLY A 30 -2.40 -7.48 -17.72
C GLY A 30 -2.69 -6.19 -16.92
N LEU A 31 -3.10 -5.13 -17.62
CA LEU A 31 -3.31 -3.78 -17.05
C LEU A 31 -4.78 -3.28 -17.12
N LYS A 32 -5.69 -4.07 -17.68
CA LYS A 32 -7.10 -3.77 -17.99
C LYS A 32 -8.02 -3.90 -16.77
N SER A 33 -9.31 -3.66 -16.99
CA SER A 33 -10.33 -3.65 -15.95
C SER A 33 -10.71 -5.06 -15.43
N ASP A 34 -10.43 -6.09 -16.22
CA ASP A 34 -10.80 -7.49 -16.03
C ASP A 34 -9.59 -8.42 -15.78
N ASP A 35 -8.41 -7.83 -15.54
CA ASP A 35 -7.18 -8.57 -15.23
C ASP A 35 -7.15 -9.07 -13.78
N GLU A 36 -6.41 -10.17 -13.59
CA GLU A 36 -6.35 -10.95 -12.36
C GLU A 36 -4.89 -11.20 -11.94
N ILE A 37 -4.69 -11.43 -10.65
CA ILE A 37 -3.43 -11.93 -10.09
C ILE A 37 -3.16 -13.35 -10.61
N ILE A 38 -1.93 -13.61 -11.04
CA ILE A 38 -1.41 -14.93 -11.41
C ILE A 38 -0.17 -15.33 -10.61
N GLU A 39 0.47 -14.38 -9.93
CA GLU A 39 1.52 -14.62 -8.94
C GLU A 39 1.37 -13.59 -7.83
N ILE A 40 1.59 -14.01 -6.58
CA ILE A 40 1.67 -13.10 -5.45
C ILE A 40 2.81 -13.53 -4.54
N SER A 41 3.64 -12.55 -4.17
CA SER A 41 4.72 -12.75 -3.21
C SER A 41 4.64 -11.71 -2.11
N ILE A 42 4.85 -12.15 -0.87
CA ILE A 42 4.82 -11.34 0.33
C ILE A 42 5.99 -11.73 1.22
N ILE A 43 6.84 -10.76 1.53
CA ILE A 43 7.99 -10.93 2.43
C ILE A 43 7.87 -9.99 3.63
N ASN A 44 8.50 -10.36 4.76
CA ASN A 44 8.60 -9.47 5.93
C ASN A 44 9.80 -8.50 5.81
N ALA A 45 10.00 -7.64 6.80
CA ALA A 45 11.12 -6.68 6.84
C ALA A 45 12.52 -7.33 6.83
N ASP A 46 12.63 -8.58 7.29
CA ASP A 46 13.87 -9.36 7.28
C ASP A 46 14.14 -10.01 5.91
N GLY A 47 13.17 -9.99 5.00
CA GLY A 47 13.23 -10.68 3.70
C GLY A 47 12.73 -12.13 3.74
N ASN A 48 12.17 -12.58 4.87
CA ASN A 48 11.58 -13.92 4.96
C ASN A 48 10.29 -13.99 4.16
N VAL A 49 10.15 -15.06 3.37
CA VAL A 49 8.96 -15.31 2.56
C VAL A 49 7.80 -15.78 3.43
N LEU A 50 6.69 -15.03 3.41
CA LEU A 50 5.44 -15.35 4.10
C LEU A 50 4.42 -16.02 3.17
N LEU A 51 4.41 -15.58 1.91
CA LEU A 51 3.63 -16.12 0.82
C LEU A 51 4.43 -15.97 -0.47
N ASP A 52 4.49 -17.01 -1.27
CA ASP A 52 5.03 -16.96 -2.63
C ASP A 52 4.34 -18.08 -3.41
N THR A 53 3.44 -17.71 -4.31
CA THR A 53 2.66 -18.70 -5.06
C THR A 53 2.13 -18.15 -6.36
N LEU A 54 2.09 -19.03 -7.36
CA LEU A 54 1.25 -18.84 -8.53
C LEU A 54 -0.22 -19.02 -8.17
N VAL A 55 -1.08 -18.38 -8.95
CA VAL A 55 -2.55 -18.37 -8.80
C VAL A 55 -3.16 -18.72 -10.15
N LYS A 56 -4.13 -19.62 -10.15
CA LYS A 56 -4.90 -19.95 -11.34
C LYS A 56 -5.92 -18.83 -11.63
N PRO A 57 -5.78 -18.08 -12.75
CA PRO A 57 -6.77 -17.08 -13.13
C PRO A 57 -8.03 -17.75 -13.71
N GLN A 58 -9.15 -17.03 -13.74
CA GLN A 58 -10.36 -17.49 -14.43
C GLN A 58 -10.28 -17.33 -15.96
N LYS A 59 -9.34 -16.51 -16.45
CA LYS A 59 -9.11 -16.26 -17.89
C LYS A 59 -7.72 -16.70 -18.32
N LYS A 60 -7.52 -16.85 -19.64
CA LYS A 60 -6.19 -17.14 -20.19
C LYS A 60 -5.23 -15.97 -20.00
N ILE A 61 -3.99 -16.27 -19.66
CA ILE A 61 -2.88 -15.31 -19.64
C ILE A 61 -2.59 -14.90 -21.10
N PRO A 62 -2.68 -13.61 -21.45
CA PRO A 62 -2.33 -13.13 -22.79
C PRO A 62 -0.83 -13.29 -23.09
N PRO A 63 -0.44 -13.54 -24.35
CA PRO A 63 0.98 -13.68 -24.73
C PRO A 63 1.84 -12.47 -24.37
N ASP A 64 1.26 -11.27 -24.36
CA ASP A 64 1.96 -10.03 -24.01
C ASP A 64 2.36 -10.00 -22.53
N ALA A 65 1.51 -10.53 -21.65
CA ALA A 65 1.81 -10.67 -20.23
C ALA A 65 2.89 -11.74 -20.03
N THR A 66 2.72 -12.92 -20.64
CA THR A 66 3.73 -13.99 -20.60
C THR A 66 5.11 -13.52 -21.10
N ARG A 67 5.20 -12.62 -22.09
CA ARG A 67 6.49 -12.07 -22.53
C ARG A 67 7.17 -11.17 -21.49
N ILE A 68 6.44 -10.64 -20.52
CA ILE A 68 6.97 -9.79 -19.46
C ILE A 68 7.47 -10.66 -18.31
N HIS A 69 6.60 -11.50 -17.74
CA HIS A 69 6.86 -12.23 -16.49
C HIS A 69 7.20 -13.71 -16.69
N GLY A 70 7.14 -14.23 -17.92
CA GLY A 70 7.50 -15.63 -18.25
C GLY A 70 6.46 -16.70 -17.90
N ILE A 71 5.46 -16.38 -17.08
CA ILE A 71 4.43 -17.33 -16.61
C ILE A 71 3.45 -17.70 -17.75
N THR A 72 3.30 -18.99 -17.99
CA THR A 72 2.44 -19.56 -19.02
C THR A 72 1.09 -20.04 -18.45
N ASN A 73 0.13 -20.35 -19.33
CA ASN A 73 -1.15 -20.91 -18.89
C ASN A 73 -0.95 -22.31 -18.27
N GLU A 74 0.04 -23.04 -18.75
CA GLU A 74 0.43 -24.37 -18.31
C GLU A 74 0.99 -24.34 -16.87
N ASP A 75 1.74 -23.29 -16.50
CA ASP A 75 2.31 -23.11 -15.16
C ASP A 75 1.23 -22.93 -14.08
N VAL A 76 0.11 -22.29 -14.46
CA VAL A 76 -0.97 -21.90 -13.53
C VAL A 76 -2.15 -22.88 -13.53
N GLN A 77 -2.25 -23.80 -14.49
CA GLN A 77 -3.47 -24.61 -14.71
C GLN A 77 -3.89 -25.48 -13.50
N HIS A 78 -2.93 -25.88 -12.67
CA HIS A 78 -3.11 -26.72 -11.48
C HIS A 78 -2.81 -25.97 -10.17
N LYS A 79 -2.64 -24.65 -10.23
CA LYS A 79 -2.37 -23.80 -9.07
C LYS A 79 -3.66 -23.48 -8.32
N PRO A 80 -3.58 -23.09 -7.03
CA PRO A 80 -4.76 -22.70 -6.26
C PRO A 80 -5.49 -21.52 -6.91
N LEU A 81 -6.80 -21.45 -6.67
CA LEU A 81 -7.59 -20.30 -7.07
C LEU A 81 -7.31 -19.12 -6.13
N TRP A 82 -7.68 -17.90 -6.55
CA TRP A 82 -7.56 -16.73 -5.68
C TRP A 82 -8.34 -16.91 -4.37
N SER A 83 -9.49 -17.59 -4.38
CA SER A 83 -10.26 -17.89 -3.17
C SER A 83 -9.47 -18.64 -2.10
N ASP A 84 -8.59 -19.55 -2.51
CA ASP A 84 -7.77 -20.36 -1.59
C ASP A 84 -6.60 -19.52 -1.06
N VAL A 85 -5.94 -18.79 -1.95
CA VAL A 85 -4.79 -17.92 -1.62
C VAL A 85 -5.23 -16.73 -0.75
N TYR A 86 -6.42 -16.20 -1.00
CA TYR A 86 -6.99 -15.06 -0.30
C TYR A 86 -7.06 -15.27 1.21
N ILE A 87 -7.35 -16.49 1.68
CA ILE A 87 -7.42 -16.83 3.10
C ILE A 87 -6.07 -16.61 3.78
N LYS A 88 -4.98 -17.04 3.15
CA LYS A 88 -3.62 -16.83 3.68
C LYS A 88 -3.19 -15.38 3.54
N TYR A 89 -3.48 -14.75 2.39
CA TYR A 89 -3.21 -13.33 2.14
C TYR A 89 -3.81 -12.42 3.22
N LYS A 90 -5.11 -12.56 3.53
CA LYS A 90 -5.79 -11.71 4.52
C LYS A 90 -5.18 -11.82 5.92
N GLU A 91 -4.74 -13.01 6.33
CA GLU A 91 -4.12 -13.23 7.64
C GLU A 91 -2.72 -12.61 7.70
N ILE A 92 -1.95 -12.71 6.61
CA ILE A 92 -0.61 -12.11 6.53
C ILE A 92 -0.68 -10.59 6.64
N VAL A 93 -1.59 -9.95 5.90
CA VAL A 93 -1.63 -8.48 5.80
C VAL A 93 -2.39 -7.79 6.94
N LYS A 94 -3.11 -8.56 7.77
CA LYS A 94 -3.93 -8.01 8.86
C LYS A 94 -3.07 -7.25 9.86
N GLY A 95 -3.39 -5.98 10.07
CA GLY A 95 -2.73 -5.12 11.06
C GLY A 95 -1.35 -4.60 10.64
N LYS A 96 -0.87 -4.94 9.44
CA LYS A 96 0.44 -4.53 8.93
C LYS A 96 0.37 -3.37 7.95
N THR A 97 1.48 -2.64 7.81
CA THR A 97 1.66 -1.70 6.70
C THR A 97 2.23 -2.45 5.49
N ILE A 98 1.53 -2.45 4.36
CA ILE A 98 1.99 -3.09 3.13
C ILE A 98 2.79 -2.08 2.30
N ILE A 99 4.04 -2.37 2.02
CA ILE A 99 4.85 -1.59 1.09
C ILE A 99 4.80 -2.27 -0.27
N ILE A 100 4.47 -1.49 -1.30
CA ILE A 100 4.37 -1.96 -2.68
C ILE A 100 5.11 -0.96 -3.54
N TYR A 101 5.88 -1.41 -4.54
CA TYR A 101 6.58 -0.48 -5.41
C TYR A 101 5.60 0.44 -6.13
N ASN A 102 4.69 -0.11 -6.93
CA ASN A 102 3.60 0.64 -7.54
C ASN A 102 2.25 0.33 -6.87
N LYS A 103 2.09 0.78 -5.62
CA LYS A 103 0.87 0.60 -4.81
C LYS A 103 -0.43 0.78 -5.60
N SER A 104 -0.52 1.80 -6.45
CA SER A 104 -1.76 2.10 -7.19
C SER A 104 -2.18 0.98 -8.14
N TYR A 105 -1.20 0.27 -8.70
CA TYR A 105 -1.40 -0.86 -9.60
C TYR A 105 -1.85 -2.11 -8.84
N ASP A 106 -1.06 -2.57 -7.88
CA ASP A 106 -1.35 -3.81 -7.15
C ASP A 106 -2.63 -3.71 -6.35
N THR A 107 -2.89 -2.58 -5.67
CA THR A 107 -4.15 -2.40 -4.92
C THR A 107 -5.37 -2.40 -5.85
N LYS A 108 -5.23 -1.90 -7.09
CA LYS A 108 -6.27 -1.98 -8.11
C LYS A 108 -6.50 -3.44 -8.51
N ILE A 109 -5.45 -4.20 -8.83
CA ILE A 109 -5.55 -5.60 -9.26
C ILE A 109 -6.06 -6.51 -8.14
N ILE A 110 -5.62 -6.33 -6.89
CA ILE A 110 -6.14 -7.05 -5.72
C ILE A 110 -7.65 -6.84 -5.62
N ARG A 111 -8.12 -5.59 -5.74
CA ARG A 111 -9.55 -5.28 -5.70
C ARG A 111 -10.32 -5.90 -6.87
N GLN A 112 -9.77 -5.89 -8.07
CA GLN A 112 -10.37 -6.50 -9.25
C GLN A 112 -10.50 -8.02 -9.10
N THR A 113 -9.42 -8.66 -8.66
CA THR A 113 -9.37 -10.11 -8.42
C THR A 113 -10.34 -10.49 -7.30
N CYS A 114 -10.36 -9.75 -6.17
CA CYS A 114 -11.34 -9.98 -5.11
C CYS A 114 -12.78 -9.87 -5.63
N LYS A 115 -13.09 -8.82 -6.42
CA LYS A 115 -14.42 -8.63 -7.00
C LYS A 115 -14.84 -9.81 -7.89
N LYS A 116 -13.91 -10.35 -8.68
CA LYS A 116 -14.18 -11.45 -9.63
C LYS A 116 -14.47 -12.79 -8.93
N TYR A 117 -13.92 -12.97 -7.74
CA TYR A 117 -14.18 -14.12 -6.87
C TYR A 117 -15.27 -13.86 -5.82
N GLU A 118 -15.96 -12.72 -5.90
CA GLU A 118 -16.99 -12.31 -4.92
C GLU A 118 -16.47 -12.24 -3.47
N LEU A 119 -15.19 -11.90 -3.31
CA LEU A 119 -14.51 -11.79 -2.02
C LEU A 119 -14.44 -10.32 -1.56
N PRO A 120 -14.50 -10.07 -0.24
CA PRO A 120 -14.34 -8.72 0.29
C PRO A 120 -12.92 -8.22 0.06
N THR A 121 -12.77 -6.97 -0.39
CA THR A 121 -11.44 -6.34 -0.45
C THR A 121 -11.02 -5.92 0.96
N PRO A 122 -9.90 -6.43 1.51
CA PRO A 122 -9.47 -6.06 2.85
C PRO A 122 -9.09 -4.59 2.90
N ARG A 123 -9.43 -3.92 4.01
CA ARG A 123 -8.92 -2.57 4.30
C ARG A 123 -7.47 -2.71 4.73
N ILE A 124 -6.56 -2.35 3.84
CA ILE A 124 -5.12 -2.44 4.05
C ILE A 124 -4.53 -1.03 4.22
N LYS A 125 -3.62 -0.87 5.20
CA LYS A 125 -2.70 0.27 5.22
C LYS A 125 -1.60 -0.04 4.22
N SER A 126 -1.37 0.85 3.25
CA SER A 126 -0.34 0.60 2.23
C SER A 126 0.40 1.88 1.84
N GLU A 127 1.69 1.72 1.56
CA GLU A 127 2.60 2.79 1.13
C GLU A 127 3.23 2.48 -0.23
N CYS A 128 3.55 3.55 -0.98
CA CYS A 128 4.06 3.44 -2.34
C CYS A 128 5.57 3.72 -2.37
N ALA A 129 6.39 2.68 -2.53
CA ALA A 129 7.84 2.83 -2.56
C ALA A 129 8.32 3.57 -3.82
N MET A 130 7.61 3.51 -4.95
CA MET A 130 7.94 4.27 -6.17
C MET A 130 7.83 5.77 -5.96
N LEU A 131 6.77 6.24 -5.27
CA LEU A 131 6.60 7.67 -4.98
C LEU A 131 7.64 8.14 -3.96
N LEU A 132 7.88 7.33 -2.93
CA LEU A 132 8.92 7.62 -1.94
C LEU A 132 10.31 7.70 -2.60
N TYR A 133 10.61 6.78 -3.53
CA TYR A 133 11.84 6.79 -4.28
C TYR A 133 11.95 7.99 -5.23
N ALA A 134 10.87 8.38 -5.89
CA ALA A 134 10.86 9.57 -6.75
C ALA A 134 11.24 10.83 -5.96
N GLU A 135 10.71 10.99 -4.74
CA GLU A 135 11.07 12.07 -3.83
C GLU A 135 12.52 11.96 -3.31
N TYR A 136 12.98 10.75 -2.99
CA TYR A 136 14.36 10.48 -2.60
C TYR A 136 15.37 10.80 -3.71
N HIS A 137 15.05 10.41 -4.94
CA HIS A 137 15.87 10.65 -6.12
C HIS A 137 15.91 12.14 -6.47
N GLY A 138 14.77 12.83 -6.36
CA GLY A 138 14.68 14.29 -6.45
C GLY A 138 14.71 14.84 -7.88
N GLU A 139 14.65 13.98 -8.90
CA GLU A 139 14.51 14.41 -10.31
C GLU A 139 13.10 14.96 -10.54
N ILE A 140 13.01 16.16 -11.13
CA ILE A 140 11.74 16.84 -11.40
C ILE A 140 11.27 16.52 -12.82
N ASN A 141 9.98 16.22 -12.97
CA ASN A 141 9.31 16.14 -14.25
C ASN A 141 9.01 17.56 -14.75
N GLU A 142 9.74 18.02 -15.76
CA GLU A 142 9.61 19.38 -16.30
C GLU A 142 8.19 19.74 -16.77
N ARG A 143 7.38 18.74 -17.17
CA ARG A 143 6.01 18.95 -17.66
C ARG A 143 5.00 19.15 -16.53
N THR A 144 5.16 18.44 -15.41
CA THR A 144 4.17 18.46 -14.31
C THR A 144 4.64 19.26 -13.10
N GLY A 145 5.95 19.46 -12.94
CA GLY A 145 6.55 20.06 -11.74
C GLY A 145 6.67 19.10 -10.56
N ASP A 146 6.16 17.86 -10.68
CA ASP A 146 6.26 16.81 -9.66
C ASP A 146 7.56 16.02 -9.78
N TYR A 147 7.84 15.14 -8.82
CA TYR A 147 8.93 14.18 -8.96
C TYR A 147 8.67 13.18 -10.08
N LYS A 148 9.70 12.94 -10.88
CA LYS A 148 9.68 11.93 -11.92
C LYS A 148 9.70 10.54 -11.29
N TRP A 149 8.78 9.69 -11.73
CA TRP A 149 8.79 8.28 -11.32
C TRP A 149 9.85 7.51 -12.09
N HIS A 150 10.45 6.54 -11.41
CA HIS A 150 11.44 5.63 -11.97
C HIS A 150 10.83 4.23 -11.99
N LYS A 151 11.23 3.41 -12.96
CA LYS A 151 10.95 1.97 -12.91
C LYS A 151 11.77 1.33 -11.78
N LEU A 152 11.28 0.25 -11.18
CA LEU A 152 12.01 -0.46 -10.11
C LEU A 152 13.42 -0.83 -10.56
N THR A 153 13.57 -1.43 -11.73
CA THR A 153 14.87 -1.81 -12.30
C THR A 153 15.81 -0.61 -12.49
N ASN A 154 15.30 0.57 -12.83
CA ASN A 154 16.11 1.79 -12.88
C ASN A 154 16.51 2.23 -11.48
N ALA A 155 15.58 2.24 -10.52
CA ALA A 155 15.86 2.60 -9.13
C ALA A 155 16.94 1.69 -8.51
N ILE A 156 16.86 0.39 -8.73
CA ILE A 156 17.87 -0.58 -8.30
C ILE A 156 19.24 -0.26 -8.92
N ARG A 157 19.28 -0.03 -10.24
CA ARG A 157 20.52 0.28 -10.97
C ARG A 157 21.14 1.60 -10.52
N ASP A 158 20.34 2.65 -10.42
CA ASP A 158 20.75 3.99 -9.99
C ASP A 158 21.35 3.97 -8.58
N ASN A 159 20.85 3.04 -7.74
CA ASN A 159 21.34 2.85 -6.38
C ASN A 159 22.40 1.75 -6.26
N LYS A 160 22.87 1.12 -7.35
CA LYS A 160 23.90 0.07 -7.30
C LYS A 160 23.54 -1.04 -6.31
N ILE A 161 22.29 -1.48 -6.37
CA ILE A 161 21.81 -2.64 -5.60
C ILE A 161 22.04 -3.89 -6.45
N GLU A 162 22.69 -4.89 -5.86
CA GLU A 162 22.82 -6.19 -6.48
C GLU A 162 21.51 -6.96 -6.35
N VAL A 163 21.05 -7.55 -7.45
CA VAL A 163 19.83 -8.35 -7.49
C VAL A 163 20.21 -9.79 -7.80
N SER A 164 19.70 -10.71 -6.98
CA SER A 164 19.70 -12.13 -7.27
C SER A 164 18.29 -12.57 -7.66
N GLY A 165 18.13 -13.20 -8.82
CA GLY A 165 16.84 -13.71 -9.28
C GLY A 165 16.49 -13.26 -10.71
N GLU A 166 15.38 -13.77 -11.21
CA GLU A 166 14.81 -13.36 -12.50
C GLU A 166 13.98 -12.09 -12.32
N GLU A 167 14.22 -11.06 -13.15
CA GLU A 167 13.37 -9.86 -13.21
C GLU A 167 11.94 -10.24 -13.64
N HIS A 168 10.94 -9.49 -13.16
CA HIS A 168 9.51 -9.75 -13.45
C HIS A 168 8.99 -11.05 -12.88
N ARG A 169 9.46 -11.36 -11.67
CA ARG A 169 8.89 -12.35 -10.77
C ARG A 169 8.53 -11.64 -9.48
N ALA A 170 7.34 -11.89 -8.96
CA ALA A 170 6.82 -11.13 -7.82
C ALA A 170 7.75 -11.23 -6.59
N LEU A 171 8.42 -12.37 -6.38
CA LEU A 171 9.36 -12.51 -5.27
C LEU A 171 10.61 -11.63 -5.44
N THR A 172 11.21 -11.65 -6.63
CA THR A 172 12.38 -10.82 -6.94
C THR A 172 12.03 -9.35 -6.81
N ASP A 173 10.88 -8.93 -7.32
CA ASP A 173 10.42 -7.53 -7.29
C ASP A 173 10.09 -7.07 -5.86
N ALA A 174 9.51 -7.94 -5.02
CA ALA A 174 9.33 -7.67 -3.59
C ALA A 174 10.69 -7.54 -2.86
N GLN A 175 11.67 -8.39 -3.17
CA GLN A 175 13.02 -8.32 -2.59
C GLN A 175 13.76 -7.06 -3.02
N MET A 176 13.72 -6.71 -4.31
CA MET A 176 14.25 -5.46 -4.85
C MET A 176 13.62 -4.25 -4.16
N THR A 177 12.30 -4.27 -3.96
CA THR A 177 11.59 -3.20 -3.25
C THR A 177 12.08 -3.08 -1.80
N LEU A 178 12.26 -4.19 -1.08
CA LEU A 178 12.79 -4.18 0.29
C LEU A 178 14.21 -3.58 0.32
N GLU A 179 15.07 -4.00 -0.59
CA GLU A 179 16.46 -3.54 -0.62
C GLU A 179 16.56 -2.07 -1.00
N LEU A 180 15.71 -1.59 -1.91
CA LEU A 180 15.61 -0.17 -2.22
C LEU A 180 15.14 0.64 -0.99
N MET A 181 14.17 0.14 -0.23
CA MET A 181 13.73 0.78 1.02
C MET A 181 14.88 0.85 2.04
N LYS A 182 15.62 -0.24 2.23
CA LYS A 182 16.80 -0.30 3.11
C LYS A 182 17.88 0.68 2.64
N ARG A 183 18.12 0.75 1.33
CA ARG A 183 19.08 1.69 0.74
C ARG A 183 18.68 3.15 0.95
N MET A 184 17.40 3.48 0.78
CA MET A 184 16.90 4.84 1.04
C MET A 184 17.05 5.22 2.52
N ALA A 185 16.73 4.29 3.43
CA ALA A 185 16.79 4.52 4.87
C ALA A 185 18.23 4.62 5.39
N TYR A 186 19.07 3.64 5.00
CA TYR A 186 20.36 3.38 5.65
C TYR A 186 21.58 3.69 4.78
N GLY A 187 21.38 4.13 3.53
CA GLY A 187 22.47 4.29 2.58
C GLY A 187 23.11 2.96 2.19
N ASP A 188 24.24 3.03 1.51
CA ASP A 188 25.01 1.84 1.12
C ASP A 188 25.78 1.30 2.35
N PRO A 189 25.52 0.07 2.81
CA PRO A 189 26.21 -0.49 3.98
C PRO A 189 27.70 -0.73 3.73
N ASN A 190 28.12 -0.83 2.46
CA ASN A 190 29.52 -1.01 2.06
C ASN A 190 30.21 0.32 1.75
N ALA A 191 29.53 1.45 1.91
CA ALA A 191 30.14 2.76 1.71
C ALA A 191 31.23 3.03 2.78
N PRO A 192 32.38 3.62 2.41
CA PRO A 192 33.44 3.93 3.36
C PRO A 192 32.92 4.81 4.53
N ILE A 193 33.32 4.52 5.76
CA ILE A 193 32.81 5.18 6.99
C ILE A 193 32.91 6.72 6.94
N TYR A 194 33.94 7.27 6.28
CA TYR A 194 34.11 8.72 6.11
C TYR A 194 33.07 9.36 5.18
N SER A 195 32.44 8.57 4.30
CA SER A 195 31.31 9.01 3.49
C SER A 195 29.99 8.95 4.26
N LEU A 196 29.86 8.08 5.27
CA LEU A 196 28.62 7.94 6.04
C LEU A 196 28.26 9.24 6.79
N ARG A 197 29.23 9.95 7.39
CA ARG A 197 28.97 11.28 8.01
C ARG A 197 28.60 12.38 7.02
N SER A 198 28.90 12.24 5.72
CA SER A 198 28.49 13.19 4.67
C SER A 198 27.24 12.76 3.89
N ILE A 199 26.87 11.48 3.96
CA ILE A 199 25.68 10.90 3.30
C ILE A 199 24.43 11.07 4.17
N TYR A 200 24.58 11.13 5.49
CA TYR A 200 23.52 11.54 6.40
C TYR A 200 23.68 13.02 6.74
N PRO A 201 22.96 13.93 6.06
CA PRO A 201 22.83 15.28 6.60
C PRO A 201 22.13 15.21 7.96
N PRO A 202 22.45 16.13 8.90
CA PRO A 202 21.85 16.13 10.23
C PRO A 202 20.32 16.17 10.13
N ILE A 203 19.64 15.47 11.05
CA ILE A 203 18.18 15.49 11.18
C ILE A 203 17.72 16.94 11.18
N ASN A 204 16.96 17.33 10.15
CA ASN A 204 16.47 18.69 10.00
C ASN A 204 15.53 19.03 11.17
N PRO A 205 15.84 20.03 12.02
CA PRO A 205 14.99 20.43 13.15
C PRO A 205 13.58 20.86 12.73
N GLU A 206 13.41 21.35 11.50
CA GLU A 206 12.09 21.70 10.95
C GLU A 206 11.24 20.46 10.61
N TYR A 207 11.84 19.28 10.45
CA TYR A 207 11.10 18.05 10.19
C TYR A 207 10.36 17.56 11.44
N GLU A 208 10.95 17.70 12.62
CA GLU A 208 10.23 17.44 13.88
C GLU A 208 9.03 18.37 14.06
N LYS A 209 9.16 19.62 13.61
CA LYS A 209 8.07 20.59 13.58
C LYS A 209 6.99 20.21 12.55
N TYR A 210 7.39 19.71 11.38
CA TYR A 210 6.46 19.18 10.36
C TYR A 210 5.72 17.92 10.85
N LYS A 211 6.41 16.96 11.47
CA LYS A 211 5.81 15.77 12.09
C LYS A 211 4.78 16.14 13.15
N ARG A 212 5.08 17.12 14.00
CA ARG A 212 4.11 17.67 14.97
C ARG A 212 2.88 18.25 14.28
N LYS A 213 3.08 19.02 13.21
CA LYS A 213 2.00 19.63 12.42
C LYS A 213 1.11 18.58 11.77
N ILE A 214 1.66 17.55 11.12
CA ILE A 214 0.87 16.45 10.53
C ILE A 214 0.07 15.70 11.61
N LYS A 215 0.71 15.39 12.74
CA LYS A 215 0.05 14.69 13.86
C LYS A 215 -1.08 15.54 14.48
N GLU A 216 -0.94 16.87 14.48
CA GLU A 216 -2.01 17.80 14.86
C GLU A 216 -3.13 17.85 13.82
N GLU A 217 -2.81 17.92 12.53
CA GLU A 217 -3.79 17.89 11.42
C GLU A 217 -4.62 16.60 11.42
N GLU A 218 -3.98 15.44 11.64
CA GLU A 218 -4.63 14.14 11.78
C GLU A 218 -5.54 14.09 13.01
N ARG A 219 -5.09 14.62 14.15
CA ARG A 219 -5.90 14.72 15.37
C ARG A 219 -7.15 15.56 15.13
N HIS A 220 -7.00 16.74 14.51
CA HIS A 220 -8.12 17.60 14.16
C HIS A 220 -9.03 16.99 13.09
N ALA A 221 -8.50 16.22 12.14
CA ALA A 221 -9.31 15.47 11.19
C ALA A 221 -10.15 14.39 11.90
N GLN A 222 -9.59 13.72 12.90
CA GLN A 222 -10.28 12.73 13.71
C GLN A 222 -11.36 13.37 14.60
N GLU A 223 -11.03 14.45 15.31
CA GLU A 223 -12.00 15.23 16.11
C GLU A 223 -13.19 15.71 15.28
N ARG A 224 -12.95 16.18 14.05
CA ARG A 224 -14.02 16.58 13.12
C ARG A 224 -14.92 15.40 12.74
N LYS A 225 -14.33 14.23 12.47
CA LYS A 225 -15.09 13.01 12.17
C LYS A 225 -15.94 12.57 13.36
N ASP A 226 -15.38 12.62 14.57
CA ASP A 226 -16.08 12.23 15.79
C ASP A 226 -17.24 13.18 16.10
N LYS A 227 -17.05 14.49 15.88
CA LYS A 227 -18.12 15.49 16.01
C LYS A 227 -19.24 15.25 15.00
N LEU A 228 -18.92 15.02 13.72
CA LEU A 228 -19.89 14.69 12.68
C LEU A 228 -20.68 13.41 12.99
N LYS A 229 -20.03 12.42 13.60
CA LYS A 229 -20.68 11.19 14.04
C LYS A 229 -21.67 11.47 15.16
N LYS A 230 -21.26 12.23 16.17
CA LYS A 230 -22.13 12.62 17.29
C LYS A 230 -23.34 13.43 16.84
N GLU A 231 -23.15 14.41 15.96
CA GLU A 231 -24.26 15.21 15.40
C GLU A 231 -25.27 14.34 14.63
N LYS A 232 -24.81 13.30 13.92
CA LYS A 232 -25.70 12.34 13.26
C LYS A 232 -26.47 11.47 14.26
N GLU A 233 -25.81 11.04 15.33
CA GLU A 233 -26.44 10.25 16.40
C GLU A 233 -27.50 11.07 17.16
N ASP A 234 -27.17 12.31 17.54
CA ASP A 234 -28.10 13.23 18.21
C ASP A 234 -29.32 13.54 17.33
N ARG A 235 -29.11 13.75 16.02
CA ARG A 235 -30.22 13.97 15.07
C ARG A 235 -31.09 12.73 14.92
N ALA A 236 -30.50 11.53 14.87
CA ALA A 236 -31.26 10.29 14.82
C ALA A 236 -32.09 10.10 16.10
N PHE A 237 -31.52 10.40 17.27
CA PHE A 237 -32.23 10.32 18.55
C PHE A 237 -33.42 11.30 18.61
N SER A 238 -33.25 12.54 18.16
CA SER A 238 -34.34 13.53 18.12
C SER A 238 -35.50 13.06 17.22
N ILE A 239 -35.20 12.51 16.05
CA ILE A 239 -36.21 11.97 15.14
C ILE A 239 -36.96 10.80 15.79
N CYS A 240 -36.24 9.88 16.44
CA CYS A 240 -36.87 8.78 17.17
C CYS A 240 -37.78 9.27 18.31
N ALA A 241 -37.35 10.28 19.07
CA ALA A 241 -38.16 10.86 20.14
C ALA A 241 -39.45 11.49 19.61
N GLU A 242 -39.38 12.28 18.52
CA GLU A 242 -40.56 12.87 17.87
C GLU A 242 -41.57 11.81 17.41
N ILE A 243 -41.09 10.71 16.80
CA ILE A 243 -41.94 9.59 16.38
C ILE A 243 -42.62 8.92 17.58
N VAL A 244 -41.88 8.69 18.67
CA VAL A 244 -42.44 8.08 19.89
C VAL A 244 -43.49 8.99 20.52
N PHE A 245 -43.25 10.30 20.61
CA PHE A 245 -44.24 11.27 21.10
C PHE A 245 -45.49 11.29 20.24
N ALA A 246 -45.35 11.27 18.91
CA ALA A 246 -46.48 11.22 18.00
C ALA A 246 -47.32 9.94 18.16
N LEU A 247 -46.67 8.78 18.33
CA LEU A 247 -47.36 7.50 18.58
C LEU A 247 -48.08 7.47 19.94
N LEU A 248 -47.44 7.96 21.01
CA LEU A 248 -48.07 8.07 22.32
C LEU A 248 -49.26 9.02 22.31
N PHE A 249 -49.14 10.15 21.61
CA PHE A 249 -50.24 11.09 21.42
C PHE A 249 -51.40 10.45 20.65
N LEU A 250 -51.12 9.71 19.58
CA LEU A 250 -52.14 8.99 18.81
C LEU A 250 -52.86 7.95 19.68
N LEU A 251 -52.13 7.15 20.46
CA LEU A 251 -52.69 6.17 21.39
C LEU A 251 -53.55 6.84 22.47
N PHE A 252 -53.13 7.98 22.99
CA PHE A 252 -53.90 8.77 23.96
C PHE A 252 -55.20 9.31 23.36
N VAL A 253 -55.16 9.81 22.12
CA VAL A 253 -56.36 10.25 21.38
C VAL A 253 -57.31 9.06 21.17
N ILE A 254 -56.81 7.90 20.71
CA ILE A 254 -57.65 6.69 20.53
C ILE A 254 -58.33 6.28 21.85
N TRP A 255 -57.60 6.32 22.96
CA TRP A 255 -58.15 6.01 24.29
C TRP A 255 -59.25 6.99 24.74
N LEU A 256 -59.12 8.28 24.43
CA LEU A 256 -60.15 9.29 24.76
C LEU A 256 -61.48 9.09 24.02
N PHE A 257 -61.46 8.39 22.87
CA PHE A 257 -62.63 8.18 22.01
C PHE A 257 -63.13 6.72 21.97
N SER A 258 -62.64 5.86 22.87
CA SER A 258 -63.09 4.46 23.05
C SER A 258 -63.86 4.29 24.35
#